data_AF-A0A8W8HZL5-F1
#
_entry.id   AF-A0A8W8HZL5-F1
#
_cell.length_a   1.000
_cell.length_b   1.000
_cell.length_c   1.000
_cell.angle_alpha   90.00
_cell.angle_beta   90.00
_cell.angle_gamma   90.00
#
_symmetry.space_group_name_H-M   'P 1'
#
loop_
_entity.id
_entity.type
_entity.pdbx_description
1 polymer ?
#
loop_
_entity_poly.entity_id
_entity_poly.type
_entity_poly.pdbx_seq_one_letter_code
_entity_poly.pdbx_strand_id
1 'polypeptide(L)'
;GVGFRVGGSTKIKYLVIQLHYKGAFEDSKFDDSGVTLTMTYTRQPLQAGFYVLGNYGYIPPMIQNFHMESVCQYTNYTIHPIGFRTHSHNLGVVTSAYRIRDGRWTEIGRMSPQLPQAFYDVYAPGIDIRKGDLLAARCTMSSDRTFPTKIGATNKDEMCNFYILYSTDNTNTLDVQYCFRDAQTFHWADYLTSIPQNASSTDGLPAFTREDPYA
;
A
#
# COMPACT_ATOMS: atom_id res chain seq x y z
N GLY A 1 -0.21 -23.84 -5.08
CA GLY A 1 -1.08 -22.96 -5.90
C GLY A 1 -1.69 -21.91 -5.01
N VAL A 2 -1.72 -20.66 -5.46
CA VAL A 2 -2.35 -19.52 -4.77
C VAL A 2 -3.36 -18.90 -5.75
N GLY A 3 -4.55 -18.52 -5.30
CA GLY A 3 -5.52 -17.85 -6.17
C GLY A 3 -6.48 -16.93 -5.42
N PHE A 4 -6.98 -15.91 -6.11
CA PHE A 4 -8.08 -15.09 -5.61
C PHE A 4 -9.40 -15.84 -5.77
N ARG A 5 -10.18 -15.92 -4.69
CA ARG A 5 -11.52 -16.48 -4.74
C ARG A 5 -12.53 -15.40 -5.12
N VAL A 6 -13.26 -15.60 -6.21
CA VAL A 6 -14.27 -14.66 -6.73
C VAL A 6 -15.62 -15.37 -6.97
N GLY A 7 -16.70 -14.60 -7.15
CA GLY A 7 -18.04 -15.13 -7.42
C GLY A 7 -18.66 -15.87 -6.22
N GLY A 8 -19.69 -16.67 -6.46
CA GLY A 8 -20.31 -17.55 -5.45
C GLY A 8 -20.80 -16.81 -4.20
N SER A 9 -20.28 -17.14 -3.02
CA SER A 9 -20.58 -16.48 -1.75
C SER A 9 -19.62 -15.32 -1.39
N THR A 10 -18.66 -14.98 -2.26
CA THR A 10 -17.73 -13.86 -2.02
C THR A 10 -18.40 -12.51 -2.35
N LYS A 11 -17.81 -11.41 -1.86
CA LYS A 11 -18.26 -10.05 -2.21
C LYS A 11 -17.81 -9.61 -3.63
N ILE A 12 -16.89 -10.35 -4.26
CA ILE A 12 -16.34 -10.01 -5.58
C ILE A 12 -17.28 -10.57 -6.65
N LYS A 13 -18.19 -9.74 -7.16
CA LYS A 13 -19.15 -10.09 -8.21
C LYS A 13 -18.77 -9.60 -9.61
N TYR A 14 -17.92 -8.58 -9.66
CA TYR A 14 -17.51 -7.92 -10.87
C TYR A 14 -16.00 -7.74 -10.86
N LEU A 15 -15.44 -7.65 -12.06
CA LEU A 15 -14.07 -7.25 -12.29
C LEU A 15 -14.11 -5.91 -12.99
N VAL A 16 -13.34 -4.96 -12.47
CA VAL A 16 -13.22 -3.62 -13.04
C VAL A 16 -11.77 -3.46 -13.46
N ILE A 17 -11.56 -3.10 -14.72
CA ILE A 17 -10.23 -2.82 -15.28
C ILE A 17 -10.09 -1.31 -15.36
N GLN A 18 -9.00 -0.78 -14.80
CA GLN A 18 -8.61 0.62 -14.92
C GLN A 18 -7.35 0.69 -15.78
N LEU A 19 -7.45 1.34 -16.94
CA LEU A 19 -6.34 1.56 -17.87
C LEU A 19 -5.92 3.03 -17.79
N HIS A 20 -4.66 3.28 -17.48
CA HIS A 20 -4.08 4.62 -17.42
C HIS A 20 -3.25 4.89 -18.66
N TYR A 21 -3.76 5.73 -19.55
CA TYR A 21 -3.03 6.17 -20.75
C TYR A 21 -2.32 7.48 -20.46
N LYS A 22 -0.99 7.49 -20.58
CA LYS A 22 -0.16 8.67 -20.36
C LYS A 22 -0.36 9.75 -21.43
N GLY A 23 -0.70 9.35 -22.65
CA GLY A 23 -0.88 10.23 -23.81
C GLY A 23 -2.24 10.06 -24.43
N ALA A 24 -2.71 11.11 -25.11
CA ALA A 24 -3.90 11.03 -25.96
C ALA A 24 -3.65 10.06 -27.12
N PHE A 25 -4.71 9.36 -27.52
CA PHE A 25 -4.68 8.59 -28.75
C PHE A 25 -4.63 9.53 -29.95
N GLU A 26 -3.87 9.15 -30.98
CA GLU A 26 -3.97 9.80 -32.28
C GLU A 26 -5.36 9.53 -32.88
N ASP A 27 -5.93 10.51 -33.57
CA ASP A 27 -7.23 10.37 -34.23
C ASP A 27 -7.22 9.10 -35.12
N SER A 28 -8.28 8.28 -35.01
CA SER A 28 -8.51 7.00 -35.69
C SER A 28 -7.90 5.71 -35.11
N LYS A 29 -7.16 5.74 -33.99
CA LYS A 29 -6.69 4.51 -33.32
C LYS A 29 -7.65 4.02 -32.25
N PHE A 30 -8.07 2.76 -32.36
CA PHE A 30 -8.75 2.02 -31.30
C PHE A 30 -7.70 1.26 -30.47
N ASP A 31 -7.93 1.14 -29.17
CA ASP A 31 -7.10 0.34 -28.25
C ASP A 31 -7.95 -0.79 -27.64
N ASP A 32 -7.38 -1.99 -27.63
CA ASP A 32 -7.97 -3.23 -27.10
C ASP A 32 -7.17 -3.77 -25.91
N SER A 33 -6.43 -2.89 -25.21
CA SER A 33 -5.65 -3.26 -24.04
C SER A 33 -6.54 -3.84 -22.94
N GLY A 34 -6.04 -4.86 -22.25
CA GLY A 34 -6.78 -5.53 -21.19
C GLY A 34 -5.95 -6.58 -20.45
N VAL A 35 -6.65 -7.43 -19.69
CA VAL A 35 -6.04 -8.53 -18.95
C VAL A 35 -6.78 -9.83 -19.27
N THR A 36 -6.01 -10.91 -19.48
CA THR A 36 -6.56 -12.27 -19.57
C THR A 36 -6.45 -12.93 -18.20
N LEU A 37 -7.55 -13.50 -17.72
CA LEU A 37 -7.60 -14.16 -16.41
C LEU A 37 -7.71 -15.68 -16.58
N THR A 38 -6.79 -16.40 -15.95
CA THR A 38 -6.88 -17.86 -15.85
C THR A 38 -7.76 -18.24 -14.65
N MET A 39 -8.91 -18.83 -14.93
CA MET A 39 -9.93 -19.17 -13.94
C MET A 39 -10.07 -20.69 -13.80
N THR A 40 -10.40 -21.16 -12.60
CA THR A 40 -10.69 -22.58 -12.35
C THR A 40 -11.72 -22.74 -11.24
N TYR A 41 -12.56 -23.77 -11.37
CA TYR A 41 -13.45 -24.20 -10.29
C TYR A 41 -12.72 -25.08 -9.25
N THR A 42 -11.55 -25.61 -9.59
CA THR A 42 -10.72 -26.37 -8.66
C THR A 42 -10.16 -25.44 -7.59
N ARG A 43 -10.56 -25.70 -6.35
CA ARG A 43 -10.13 -24.92 -5.20
C ARG A 43 -8.60 -24.95 -5.05
N GLN A 44 -8.00 -23.76 -4.99
CA GLN A 44 -6.57 -23.63 -4.71
C GLN A 44 -6.28 -23.92 -3.22
N PRO A 45 -5.12 -24.50 -2.89
CA PRO A 45 -4.77 -24.81 -1.50
C PRO A 45 -4.54 -23.55 -0.65
N LEU A 46 -4.17 -22.42 -1.28
CA LEU A 46 -4.02 -21.12 -0.63
C LEU A 46 -4.89 -20.07 -1.33
N GLN A 47 -5.48 -19.18 -0.55
CA GLN A 47 -6.22 -18.01 -1.05
C GLN A 47 -5.34 -16.76 -1.01
N ALA A 48 -5.46 -15.89 -2.02
CA ALA A 48 -4.84 -14.57 -2.03
C ALA A 48 -5.81 -13.50 -1.53
N GLY A 49 -5.27 -12.49 -0.84
CA GLY A 49 -6.03 -11.35 -0.34
C GLY A 49 -5.18 -10.11 -0.14
N PHE A 50 -5.82 -9.02 0.28
CA PHE A 50 -5.17 -7.74 0.53
C PHE A 50 -5.35 -7.27 1.97
N TYR A 51 -4.30 -6.71 2.54
CA TYR A 51 -4.33 -5.89 3.75
C TYR A 51 -3.80 -4.51 3.40
N VAL A 52 -4.51 -3.44 3.75
CA VAL A 52 -4.15 -2.07 3.38
C VAL A 52 -3.87 -1.26 4.63
N LEU A 53 -2.64 -0.79 4.75
CA LEU A 53 -2.24 0.22 5.74
C LEU A 53 -2.32 1.59 5.07
N GLY A 54 -2.77 2.61 5.77
CA GLY A 54 -2.84 3.94 5.20
C GLY A 54 -3.25 5.02 6.18
N ASN A 55 -3.56 6.20 5.66
CA ASN A 55 -3.88 7.35 6.47
C ASN A 55 -5.03 8.18 5.87
N TYR A 56 -5.73 8.89 6.74
CA TYR A 56 -6.59 10.03 6.39
C TYR A 56 -6.03 11.30 7.05
N GLY A 57 -6.60 12.46 6.72
CA GLY A 57 -6.15 13.76 7.23
C GLY A 57 -5.61 14.67 6.11
N TYR A 58 -4.57 15.43 6.42
CA TYR A 58 -3.92 16.33 5.46
C TYR A 58 -2.40 16.44 5.65
N ILE A 59 -1.72 16.99 4.66
CA ILE A 59 -0.31 17.34 4.66
C ILE A 59 -0.23 18.88 4.74
N PRO A 60 0.47 19.45 5.74
CA PRO A 60 0.65 20.90 5.85
C PRO A 60 1.33 21.50 4.59
N PRO A 61 1.13 22.81 4.33
CA PRO A 61 1.86 23.50 3.26
C PRO A 61 3.35 23.65 3.60
N MET A 62 4.19 23.79 2.58
CA MET A 62 5.62 24.16 2.69
C MET A 62 6.41 23.31 3.72
N ILE A 63 6.14 22.01 3.76
CA ILE A 63 6.74 21.08 4.74
C ILE A 63 7.48 19.96 4.04
N GLN A 64 8.67 19.64 4.54
CA GLN A 64 9.47 18.51 4.06
C GLN A 64 9.48 17.43 5.13
N ASN A 65 9.54 16.16 4.71
CA ASN A 65 9.60 15.00 5.61
C ASN A 65 8.43 14.91 6.60
N PHE A 66 7.21 15.25 6.15
CA PHE A 66 6.02 15.05 6.94
C PHE A 66 5.66 13.56 6.98
N HIS A 67 5.53 12.99 8.19
CA HIS A 67 5.26 11.57 8.38
C HIS A 67 3.77 11.31 8.63
N MET A 68 3.15 10.56 7.73
CA MET A 68 1.82 9.99 7.92
C MET A 68 1.97 8.54 8.36
N GLU A 69 1.50 8.20 9.55
CA GLU A 69 1.84 6.93 10.20
C GLU A 69 0.59 6.16 10.61
N SER A 70 0.64 4.84 10.49
CA SER A 70 -0.42 3.95 10.95
C SER A 70 0.15 2.77 11.70
N VAL A 71 -0.56 2.30 12.73
CA VAL A 71 -0.28 1.05 13.45
C VAL A 71 -1.60 0.41 13.87
N CYS A 72 -1.76 -0.87 13.56
CA CYS A 72 -2.86 -1.66 14.09
C CYS A 72 -2.36 -3.01 14.56
N GLN A 73 -2.93 -3.50 15.65
CA GLN A 73 -2.78 -4.90 16.02
C GLN A 73 -3.53 -5.77 15.02
N TYR A 74 -2.84 -6.78 14.50
CA TYR A 74 -3.41 -7.79 13.64
C TYR A 74 -4.17 -8.83 14.47
N THR A 75 -5.43 -9.08 14.14
CA THR A 75 -6.34 -9.88 14.99
C THR A 75 -6.88 -11.14 14.32
N ASN A 76 -6.44 -11.46 13.10
CA ASN A 76 -7.02 -12.52 12.27
C ASN A 76 -6.12 -13.75 12.12
N TYR A 77 -6.47 -14.67 11.21
CA TYR A 77 -5.69 -15.86 10.82
C TYR A 77 -4.30 -15.50 10.27
N THR A 78 -3.35 -16.44 10.29
CA THR A 78 -2.01 -16.18 9.75
C THR A 78 -2.05 -15.88 8.26
N ILE A 79 -1.33 -14.83 7.86
CA ILE A 79 -1.11 -14.47 6.47
C ILE A 79 0.38 -14.43 6.14
N HIS A 80 0.71 -14.74 4.91
CA HIS A 80 2.06 -14.71 4.37
C HIS A 80 2.12 -13.66 3.27
N PRO A 81 2.66 -12.46 3.55
CA PRO A 81 2.98 -11.48 2.51
C PRO A 81 3.78 -12.11 1.38
N ILE A 82 3.27 -11.95 0.15
CA ILE A 82 3.91 -12.42 -1.08
C ILE A 82 4.25 -11.28 -2.03
N GLY A 83 3.73 -10.08 -1.77
CA GLY A 83 4.12 -8.87 -2.47
C GLY A 83 3.56 -7.62 -1.78
N PHE A 84 4.04 -6.46 -2.18
CA PHE A 84 3.54 -5.19 -1.69
C PHE A 84 3.46 -4.12 -2.78
N ARG A 85 2.57 -3.14 -2.61
CA ARG A 85 2.45 -1.98 -3.49
C ARG A 85 2.31 -0.72 -2.66
N THR A 86 3.06 0.32 -3.00
CA THR A 86 2.90 1.66 -2.42
C THR A 86 2.06 2.53 -3.36
N HIS A 87 1.28 3.45 -2.79
CA HIS A 87 0.50 4.40 -3.56
C HIS A 87 0.36 5.74 -2.84
N SER A 88 0.73 6.78 -3.56
CA SER A 88 0.44 8.18 -3.30
C SER A 88 0.32 8.90 -4.65
N HIS A 89 -0.01 10.19 -4.60
CA HIS A 89 0.15 11.12 -5.71
C HIS A 89 1.52 11.83 -5.58
N ASN A 90 1.59 13.11 -5.90
CA ASN A 90 2.82 13.83 -6.20
C ASN A 90 3.64 14.24 -4.95
N LEU A 91 3.07 14.17 -3.74
CA LEU A 91 3.78 14.58 -2.53
C LEU A 91 4.54 13.41 -1.86
N GLY A 92 4.23 12.17 -2.21
CA GLY A 92 4.89 11.01 -1.61
C GLY A 92 6.33 10.83 -2.05
N VAL A 93 7.23 10.78 -1.07
CA VAL A 93 8.66 10.51 -1.27
C VAL A 93 8.93 9.01 -1.20
N VAL A 94 8.47 8.39 -0.11
CA VAL A 94 8.64 6.96 0.14
C VAL A 94 7.56 6.45 1.09
N THR A 95 7.11 5.22 0.88
CA THR A 95 6.24 4.51 1.83
C THR A 95 6.89 3.21 2.25
N SER A 96 6.92 2.95 3.55
CA SER A 96 7.46 1.72 4.14
C SER A 96 6.43 1.05 5.04
N ALA A 97 6.53 -0.28 5.18
CA ALA A 97 5.72 -1.03 6.13
C ALA A 97 6.50 -2.14 6.83
N TYR A 98 6.08 -2.43 8.05
CA TYR A 98 6.74 -3.33 8.97
C TYR A 98 5.75 -4.21 9.70
N ARG A 99 6.19 -5.42 10.01
CA ARG A 99 5.60 -6.23 11.08
C ARG A 99 6.43 -6.04 12.34
N ILE A 100 5.76 -5.77 13.45
CA ILE A 100 6.38 -5.69 14.79
C ILE A 100 5.87 -6.87 15.62
N ARG A 101 6.81 -7.70 16.08
CA ARG A 101 6.56 -8.84 16.97
C ARG A 101 7.62 -8.83 18.06
N ASP A 102 7.20 -8.87 19.32
CA ASP A 102 8.11 -8.84 20.48
C ASP A 102 9.09 -7.64 20.45
N GLY A 103 8.61 -6.47 20.03
CA GLY A 103 9.41 -5.25 19.88
C GLY A 103 10.34 -5.23 18.66
N ARG A 104 10.44 -6.32 17.90
CA ARG A 104 11.29 -6.41 16.70
C ARG A 104 10.54 -5.98 15.45
N TRP A 105 11.05 -4.92 14.81
CA TRP A 105 10.60 -4.46 13.51
C TRP A 105 11.18 -5.33 12.39
N THR A 106 10.33 -5.86 11.52
CA THR A 106 10.71 -6.61 10.32
C THR A 106 10.10 -5.91 9.12
N GLU A 107 10.94 -5.40 8.22
CA GLU A 107 10.49 -4.68 7.03
C GLU A 107 9.78 -5.63 6.07
N ILE A 108 8.54 -5.29 5.71
CA ILE A 108 7.78 -5.99 4.67
C ILE A 108 8.26 -5.50 3.31
N GLY A 109 8.44 -4.18 3.18
CA GLY A 109 8.95 -3.54 1.99
C GLY A 109 8.89 -2.03 2.09
N ARG A 110 9.59 -1.37 1.16
CA ARG A 110 9.63 0.09 1.03
C ARG A 110 9.82 0.46 -0.43
N MET A 111 9.08 1.45 -0.91
CA MET A 111 9.20 1.92 -2.30
C MET A 111 8.76 3.38 -2.42
N SER A 112 9.35 4.11 -3.36
CA SER A 112 8.84 5.42 -3.74
C SER A 112 7.55 5.24 -4.55
N PRO A 113 6.45 5.90 -4.19
CA PRO A 113 5.22 5.88 -4.98
C PRO A 113 5.35 6.65 -6.31
N GLN A 114 6.46 7.35 -6.57
CA GLN A 114 6.77 7.97 -7.86
C GLN A 114 7.33 6.95 -8.88
N LEU A 115 7.79 5.79 -8.40
CA LEU A 115 8.15 4.66 -9.26
C LEU A 115 6.90 3.90 -9.71
N PRO A 116 7.00 2.99 -10.71
CA PRO A 116 5.85 2.20 -11.15
C PRO A 116 5.13 1.55 -9.96
N GLN A 117 3.85 1.85 -9.79
CA GLN A 117 3.09 1.40 -8.62
C GLN A 117 2.56 -0.03 -8.83
N ALA A 118 3.46 -0.96 -9.15
CA ALA A 118 3.19 -2.39 -9.27
C ALA A 118 3.29 -3.09 -7.90
N PHE A 119 3.00 -4.39 -7.88
CA PHE A 119 3.36 -5.24 -6.76
C PHE A 119 4.83 -5.66 -6.88
N TYR A 120 5.61 -5.40 -5.83
CA TYR A 120 7.01 -5.79 -5.66
C TYR A 120 7.12 -6.96 -4.68
N ASP A 121 8.19 -7.74 -4.80
CA ASP A 121 8.49 -8.81 -3.85
C ASP A 121 8.79 -8.24 -2.46
N VAL A 122 8.34 -8.94 -1.42
CA VAL A 122 8.62 -8.55 -0.03
C VAL A 122 10.12 -8.66 0.29
N TYR A 123 10.62 -7.75 1.13
CA TYR A 123 12.04 -7.69 1.48
C TYR A 123 12.47 -8.84 2.41
N ALA A 124 11.53 -9.41 3.15
CA ALA A 124 11.74 -10.58 4.00
C ALA A 124 10.97 -11.79 3.46
N PRO A 125 11.55 -12.59 2.54
CA PRO A 125 10.91 -13.81 2.06
C PRO A 125 10.52 -14.75 3.21
N GLY A 126 9.32 -15.32 3.14
CA GLY A 126 8.81 -16.21 4.19
C GLY A 126 8.33 -15.49 5.46
N ILE A 127 8.27 -14.15 5.46
CA ILE A 127 7.64 -13.42 6.54
C ILE A 127 6.19 -13.88 6.73
N ASP A 128 5.79 -14.01 7.98
CA ASP A 128 4.41 -14.26 8.37
C ASP A 128 3.90 -13.18 9.30
N ILE A 129 2.59 -12.96 9.25
CA ILE A 129 1.86 -12.06 10.14
C ILE A 129 0.83 -12.91 10.87
N ARG A 130 0.87 -12.83 12.20
CA ARG A 130 0.05 -13.64 13.11
C ARG A 130 -0.77 -12.75 14.01
N LYS A 131 -1.83 -13.33 14.57
CA LYS A 131 -2.64 -12.66 15.61
C LYS A 131 -1.75 -12.16 16.74
N GLY A 132 -1.87 -10.88 17.07
CA GLY A 132 -1.09 -10.19 18.11
C GLY A 132 0.03 -9.31 17.57
N ASP A 133 0.52 -9.55 16.34
CA ASP A 133 1.52 -8.69 15.70
C ASP A 133 0.97 -7.27 15.51
N LEU A 134 1.86 -6.27 15.50
CA LEU A 134 1.50 -4.95 15.00
C LEU A 134 1.93 -4.82 13.55
N LEU A 135 1.05 -4.30 12.71
CA LEU A 135 1.38 -3.85 11.36
C LEU A 135 1.46 -2.35 11.35
N ALA A 136 2.59 -1.84 10.91
CA ALA A 136 2.90 -0.42 10.89
C ALA A 136 3.26 0.03 9.47
N ALA A 137 2.74 1.16 9.01
CA ALA A 137 3.21 1.81 7.79
C ALA A 137 3.48 3.30 8.02
N ARG A 138 4.46 3.84 7.29
CA ARG A 138 4.79 5.27 7.25
C ARG A 138 4.85 5.71 5.79
N CYS A 139 4.10 6.75 5.44
CA CYS A 139 4.37 7.55 4.25
C CYS A 139 5.15 8.80 4.64
N THR A 140 6.26 9.02 3.97
CA THR A 140 7.02 10.27 4.06
C THR A 140 6.61 11.16 2.90
N MET A 141 6.08 12.32 3.24
CA MET A 141 5.55 13.31 2.30
C MET A 141 6.41 14.58 2.30
N SER A 142 6.51 15.21 1.15
CA SER A 142 7.15 16.51 0.97
C SER A 142 6.23 17.40 0.14
N SER A 143 5.95 18.61 0.63
CA SER A 143 5.04 19.57 0.03
C SER A 143 5.73 20.91 -0.14
N ASP A 144 5.85 21.33 -1.39
CA ASP A 144 6.27 22.68 -1.78
C ASP A 144 5.06 23.57 -2.06
N ARG A 145 3.84 23.04 -1.86
CA ARG A 145 2.59 23.77 -2.07
C ARG A 145 2.36 24.77 -0.96
N THR A 146 1.77 25.90 -1.33
CA THR A 146 1.40 26.98 -0.40
C THR A 146 0.10 26.74 0.38
N PHE A 147 -0.62 25.65 0.11
CA PHE A 147 -1.88 25.29 0.78
C PHE A 147 -1.86 23.85 1.34
N PRO A 148 -2.63 23.55 2.40
CA PRO A 148 -2.75 22.19 2.92
C PRO A 148 -3.32 21.23 1.88
N THR A 149 -2.71 20.06 1.73
CA THR A 149 -3.18 19.02 0.81
C THR A 149 -3.92 17.93 1.58
N LYS A 150 -5.21 17.74 1.28
CA LYS A 150 -6.04 16.73 1.97
C LYS A 150 -5.81 15.35 1.37
N ILE A 151 -6.11 14.32 2.15
CA ILE A 151 -6.24 12.96 1.61
C ILE A 151 -7.53 12.84 0.81
N GLY A 152 -7.43 12.40 -0.45
CA GLY A 152 -8.53 12.40 -1.41
C GLY A 152 -8.17 11.74 -2.74
N ALA A 153 -9.12 11.71 -3.67
CA ALA A 153 -9.04 10.91 -4.90
C ALA A 153 -8.50 11.67 -6.11
N THR A 154 -8.41 13.00 -6.05
CA THR A 154 -7.93 13.79 -7.20
C THR A 154 -6.42 13.94 -7.16
N ASN A 155 -5.81 14.26 -8.30
CA ASN A 155 -4.37 14.56 -8.38
C ASN A 155 -3.96 15.82 -7.59
N LYS A 156 -4.93 16.69 -7.24
CA LYS A 156 -4.73 17.82 -6.33
C LYS A 156 -4.76 17.38 -4.86
N ASP A 157 -5.41 16.28 -4.54
CA ASP A 157 -5.36 15.65 -3.23
C ASP A 157 -4.15 14.71 -3.15
N GLU A 158 -3.96 14.05 -2.01
CA GLU A 158 -2.92 13.04 -1.82
C GLU A 158 -3.52 11.71 -1.34
N MET A 159 -2.75 10.63 -1.41
CA MET A 159 -3.07 9.38 -0.75
C MET A 159 -1.83 8.84 -0.01
N CYS A 160 -2.07 8.01 1.00
CA CYS A 160 -1.03 7.26 1.68
C CYS A 160 -1.55 5.83 1.86
N ASN A 161 -1.17 4.93 0.94
CA ASN A 161 -1.59 3.53 1.00
C ASN A 161 -0.38 2.60 0.81
N PHE A 162 -0.29 1.60 1.68
CA PHE A 162 0.59 0.45 1.53
C PHE A 162 -0.27 -0.82 1.45
N TYR A 163 -0.30 -1.44 0.28
CA TYR A 163 -1.03 -2.67 0.03
C TYR A 163 -0.11 -3.86 0.27
N ILE A 164 -0.50 -4.77 1.15
CA ILE A 164 0.12 -6.08 1.33
C ILE A 164 -0.72 -7.08 0.55
N LEU A 165 -0.15 -7.65 -0.51
CA LEU A 165 -0.67 -8.85 -1.15
C LEU A 165 -0.19 -10.04 -0.34
N TYR A 166 -1.12 -10.85 0.17
CA TYR A 166 -0.79 -12.02 0.98
C TYR A 166 -1.43 -13.29 0.45
N SER A 167 -0.89 -14.42 0.90
CA SER A 167 -1.52 -15.74 0.80
C SER A 167 -1.87 -16.29 2.19
N THR A 168 -2.87 -17.18 2.26
CA THR A 168 -3.30 -17.82 3.50
C THR A 168 -3.93 -19.19 3.21
N ASP A 169 -3.83 -20.10 4.18
CA ASP A 169 -4.54 -21.38 4.21
C ASP A 169 -5.97 -21.27 4.76
N ASN A 170 -6.37 -20.09 5.26
CA ASN A 170 -7.72 -19.84 5.71
C ASN A 170 -8.71 -20.17 4.59
N THR A 171 -9.77 -20.87 4.97
CA THR A 171 -10.73 -21.47 4.03
C THR A 171 -12.00 -20.62 3.82
N ASN A 172 -12.23 -19.67 4.73
CA ASN A 172 -13.37 -18.77 4.68
C ASN A 172 -13.26 -17.76 3.54
N THR A 173 -14.37 -17.08 3.22
CA THR A 173 -14.34 -15.92 2.34
C THR A 173 -13.45 -14.84 2.95
N LEU A 174 -12.52 -14.31 2.15
CA LEU A 174 -11.64 -13.24 2.59
C LEU A 174 -12.30 -11.89 2.32
N ASP A 175 -12.12 -10.96 3.25
CA ASP A 175 -12.44 -9.54 3.10
C ASP A 175 -11.14 -8.74 3.11
N VAL A 176 -11.13 -7.62 2.38
CA VAL A 176 -10.02 -6.66 2.46
C VAL A 176 -10.02 -6.04 3.85
N GLN A 177 -8.86 -6.05 4.48
CA GLN A 177 -8.66 -5.47 5.81
C GLN A 177 -7.95 -4.13 5.68
N TYR A 178 -8.35 -3.16 6.52
CA TYR A 178 -7.84 -1.81 6.49
C TYR A 178 -7.32 -1.40 7.87
N CYS A 179 -6.17 -0.75 7.90
CA CYS A 179 -5.63 -0.09 9.07
C CYS A 179 -5.31 1.35 8.73
N PHE A 180 -6.19 2.27 9.14
CA PHE A 180 -6.07 3.69 8.84
C PHE A 180 -5.98 4.50 10.14
N ARG A 181 -5.15 5.54 10.13
CA ARG A 181 -4.99 6.49 11.23
C ARG A 181 -4.98 7.92 10.72
N ASP A 182 -5.38 8.83 11.59
CA ASP A 182 -5.32 10.27 11.35
C ASP A 182 -3.86 10.74 11.35
N ALA A 183 -3.42 11.37 10.27
CA ALA A 183 -2.07 11.92 10.16
C ALA A 183 -1.79 13.07 11.14
N GLN A 184 -2.82 13.72 11.67
CA GLN A 184 -2.67 14.85 12.59
C GLN A 184 -2.55 14.43 14.05
N THR A 185 -3.07 13.26 14.41
CA THR A 185 -3.22 12.86 15.82
C THR A 185 -2.51 11.56 16.18
N PHE A 186 -1.86 10.91 15.21
CA PHE A 186 -1.20 9.64 15.44
C PHE A 186 0.23 9.65 14.91
N HIS A 187 1.18 9.45 15.82
CA HIS A 187 2.59 9.30 15.49
C HIS A 187 3.15 8.03 16.15
N TRP A 188 4.02 7.30 15.44
CA TRP A 188 4.66 6.10 15.96
C TRP A 188 5.41 6.38 17.27
N ALA A 189 6.04 7.54 17.38
CA ALA A 189 6.84 7.92 18.55
C ALA A 189 6.03 7.97 19.86
N ASP A 190 4.71 8.13 19.78
CA ASP A 190 3.84 8.19 20.95
C ASP A 190 3.52 6.79 21.52
N TYR A 191 3.70 5.74 20.72
CA TYR A 191 3.24 4.38 21.05
C TYR A 191 4.30 3.30 20.91
N LEU A 192 5.35 3.55 20.14
CA LEU A 192 6.35 2.56 19.75
C LEU A 192 7.76 3.05 20.08
N THR A 193 8.61 2.10 20.41
CA THR A 193 10.04 2.33 20.63
C THR A 193 10.86 1.67 19.51
N SER A 194 12.14 2.05 19.43
CA SER A 194 13.09 1.47 18.46
C SER A 194 12.64 1.60 16.99
N ILE A 195 12.03 2.74 16.64
CA ILE A 195 11.59 3.04 15.27
C ILE A 195 12.81 2.97 14.33
N PRO A 196 12.74 2.20 13.23
CA PRO A 196 13.84 2.11 12.27
C PRO A 196 14.20 3.48 11.69
N GLN A 197 15.46 3.88 11.80
CA GLN A 197 15.95 5.16 11.25
C GLN A 197 15.78 5.25 9.73
N ASN A 198 15.80 4.10 9.05
CA ASN A 198 15.65 4.00 7.61
C ASN A 198 14.18 3.95 7.12
N ALA A 199 13.18 4.12 8.00
CA ALA A 199 11.77 4.07 7.60
C ALA A 199 11.38 5.12 6.56
N SER A 200 12.11 6.24 6.52
CA SER A 200 11.95 7.32 5.54
C SER A 200 13.08 7.35 4.49
N SER A 201 13.98 6.37 4.47
CA SER A 201 15.14 6.35 3.56
C SER A 201 14.74 5.95 2.14
N THR A 202 15.34 6.59 1.15
CA THR A 202 15.23 6.23 -0.27
C THR A 202 16.44 5.42 -0.76
N ASP A 203 17.38 5.09 0.13
CA ASP A 203 18.58 4.34 -0.20
C ASP A 203 18.22 2.94 -0.70
N GLY A 204 18.87 2.53 -1.79
CA GLY A 204 18.62 1.24 -2.45
C GLY A 204 17.38 1.22 -3.35
N LEU A 205 16.58 2.30 -3.39
CA LEU A 205 15.50 2.42 -4.35
C LEU A 205 16.03 2.88 -5.71
N PRO A 206 15.38 2.50 -6.84
CA PRO A 206 15.66 3.11 -8.13
C PRO A 206 15.54 4.63 -8.08
N ALA A 207 16.34 5.34 -8.88
CA ALA A 207 16.24 6.79 -8.98
C ALA A 207 14.85 7.20 -9.49
N PHE A 208 14.31 8.26 -8.92
CA PHE A 208 13.03 8.83 -9.31
C PHE A 208 13.06 10.35 -9.20
N THR A 209 12.18 11.01 -9.97
CA THR A 209 11.89 12.43 -9.84
C THR A 209 10.48 12.58 -9.27
N ARG A 210 10.26 13.68 -8.55
CA ARG A 210 8.95 14.06 -8.03
C ARG A 210 8.54 15.34 -8.72
N GLU A 211 7.45 15.30 -9.46
CA GLU A 211 6.88 16.47 -10.13
C GLU A 211 5.52 16.78 -9.51
N ASP A 212 5.40 17.97 -8.92
CA ASP A 212 4.14 18.45 -8.37
C ASP A 212 3.67 19.70 -9.13
N PRO A 213 2.66 19.59 -10.00
CA PRO A 213 2.15 20.71 -10.80
C PRO A 213 1.38 21.75 -9.96
N TYR A 214 1.27 21.53 -8.65
CA TYR A 214 0.53 22.41 -7.72
C TYR A 214 1.42 23.09 -6.67
N ALA A 215 2.74 22.92 -6.76
CA ALA A 215 3.72 23.60 -5.90
C ALA A 215 3.61 25.12 -6.01
#